data_AF-O61724-F1
#
_entry.id   AF-O61724-F1
#
_cell.length_a   1.000
_cell.length_b   1.000
_cell.length_c   1.000
_cell.angle_alpha   90.00
_cell.angle_beta   90.00
_cell.angle_gamma   90.00
#
_symmetry.space_group_name_H-M   'P 1'
#
loop_
_entity.id
_entity.type
_entity.pdbx_description
1 polymer ?
#
loop_
_entity_poly.entity_id
_entity_poly.type
_entity_poly.pdbx_seq_one_letter_code
_entity_poly.pdbx_strand_id
1 'polypeptide(L)'
;GEQMAAYFGYSVAAVDVNNDGRDDLLVGAPMFTDREPAIEKWEAGQVYLYLQNADHSFGEPQTLTGGQIRARFGFSIASIGDSNQDGYHDIAVAAP
;
A
#
# COMPACT_ATOMS: atom_id res chain seq x y z
N GLY A 1 -10.42 -0.98 -4.45
CA GLY A 1 -10.28 -2.36 -3.92
C GLY A 1 -10.98 -3.34 -4.83
N GLU A 2 -10.31 -4.45 -5.15
CA GLU A 2 -10.75 -5.39 -6.20
C GLU A 2 -11.33 -6.70 -5.65
N GLN A 3 -10.99 -7.07 -4.41
CA GLN A 3 -11.43 -8.30 -3.77
C GLN A 3 -12.46 -8.02 -2.68
N MET A 4 -13.60 -8.72 -2.74
CA MET A 4 -14.64 -8.64 -1.71
C MET A 4 -14.08 -9.03 -0.34
N ALA A 5 -14.51 -8.33 0.72
CA ALA A 5 -14.09 -8.54 2.10
C ALA A 5 -12.58 -8.35 2.38
N ALA A 6 -11.79 -7.83 1.43
CA ALA A 6 -10.37 -7.53 1.64
C ALA A 6 -10.11 -6.33 2.57
N TYR A 7 -11.16 -5.64 3.02
CA TYR A 7 -11.06 -4.48 3.91
C TYR A 7 -10.24 -3.32 3.30
N PHE A 8 -10.40 -3.11 1.98
CA PHE A 8 -9.80 -1.97 1.30
C PHE A 8 -10.25 -0.64 1.94
N GLY A 9 -9.29 0.18 2.36
CA GLY A 9 -9.55 1.40 3.12
C GLY A 9 -9.39 1.25 4.63
N TYR A 10 -8.90 0.10 5.12
CA TYR A 10 -8.67 -0.13 6.55
C TYR A 10 -7.65 0.85 7.15
N SER A 11 -6.57 1.11 6.41
CA SER A 11 -5.58 2.13 6.73
C SER A 11 -5.31 2.99 5.51
N VAL A 12 -5.05 4.28 5.71
CA VAL A 12 -4.73 5.24 4.65
C VAL A 12 -3.56 6.11 5.07
N ALA A 13 -2.72 6.49 4.10
CA ALA A 13 -1.68 7.50 4.29
C ALA A 13 -1.57 8.38 3.02
N ALA A 14 -1.18 9.64 3.21
CA ALA A 14 -0.89 10.57 2.13
C ALA A 14 0.56 11.05 2.30
N VAL A 15 1.37 10.90 1.26
CA VAL A 15 2.80 11.27 1.26
C VAL A 15 3.32 11.32 -0.18
N ASP A 16 4.10 12.33 -0.51
CA ASP A 16 4.80 12.47 -1.80
C ASP A 16 5.96 11.47 -1.92
N VAL A 17 5.68 10.25 -2.42
CA VAL A 17 6.70 9.17 -2.47
C VAL A 17 7.60 9.28 -3.69
N ASN A 18 7.18 10.01 -4.71
CA ASN A 18 7.94 10.18 -5.96
C ASN A 18 8.66 11.54 -6.05
N ASN A 19 8.57 12.37 -5.01
CA ASN A 19 9.18 13.70 -4.88
C ASN A 19 8.81 14.65 -6.03
N ASP A 20 7.53 14.68 -6.40
CA ASP A 20 7.01 15.53 -7.46
C ASP A 20 6.27 16.79 -6.96
N GLY A 21 6.22 16.97 -5.63
CA GLY A 21 5.57 18.05 -4.91
C GLY A 21 4.08 17.83 -4.64
N ARG A 22 3.54 16.63 -4.90
CA ARG A 22 2.14 16.27 -4.64
C ARG A 22 2.06 15.02 -3.76
N ASP A 23 1.16 15.02 -2.78
CA ASP A 23 0.95 13.84 -1.95
C ASP A 23 0.32 12.69 -2.77
N ASP A 24 0.95 11.52 -2.71
CA ASP A 24 0.40 10.28 -3.24
C ASP A 24 -0.45 9.57 -2.19
N LEU A 25 -1.38 8.72 -2.62
CA LEU A 25 -2.31 8.03 -1.74
C LEU A 25 -1.93 6.55 -1.58
N LEU A 26 -1.80 6.10 -0.33
CA LEU A 26 -1.65 4.70 0.03
C LEU A 26 -2.90 4.19 0.72
N VAL A 27 -3.39 3.02 0.28
CA VAL A 27 -4.57 2.37 0.84
C VAL A 27 -4.28 0.92 1.20
N GLY A 28 -4.51 0.56 2.46
CA GLY A 28 -4.35 -0.81 2.97
C GLY A 28 -5.61 -1.66 2.79
N ALA A 29 -5.40 -2.94 2.48
CA ALA A 29 -6.40 -4.00 2.42
C ALA A 29 -5.85 -5.26 3.12
N PRO A 30 -5.77 -5.26 4.47
CA PRO A 30 -5.09 -6.30 5.23
C PRO A 30 -5.74 -7.69 5.11
N MET A 31 -7.02 -7.78 4.72
CA MET A 31 -7.71 -9.07 4.54
C MET A 31 -7.59 -9.60 3.10
N PHE A 32 -6.81 -8.95 2.23
CA PHE A 32 -6.58 -9.43 0.87
C PHE A 32 -5.95 -10.82 0.88
N THR A 33 -6.50 -11.72 0.07
CA THR A 33 -5.99 -13.07 -0.18
C THR A 33 -5.34 -13.12 -1.54
N ASP A 34 -4.07 -13.50 -1.56
CA ASP A 34 -3.30 -13.74 -2.77
C ASP A 34 -3.52 -15.19 -3.24
N ARG A 35 -4.12 -15.34 -4.43
CA ARG A 35 -4.53 -16.63 -5.02
C ARG A 35 -3.52 -17.14 -6.04
N GLU A 36 -2.23 -16.96 -5.76
CA GLU A 36 -1.18 -17.52 -6.60
C GLU A 36 -1.32 -19.05 -6.73
N PRO A 37 -1.13 -19.63 -7.94
CA PRO A 37 -1.46 -21.03 -8.22
C PRO A 37 -0.71 -22.08 -7.39
N ALA A 38 0.46 -21.72 -6.85
CA ALA A 38 1.34 -22.64 -6.13
C ALA A 38 1.04 -22.67 -4.62
N ILE A 39 0.67 -21.53 -4.02
CA ILE A 39 0.38 -21.39 -2.59
C ILE A 39 -0.63 -20.25 -2.42
N GLU A 40 -1.84 -20.59 -1.99
CA GLU A 40 -2.83 -19.58 -1.63
C GLU A 40 -2.44 -18.93 -0.30
N LYS A 41 -2.17 -17.62 -0.33
CA LYS A 41 -1.82 -16.84 0.85
C LYS A 41 -3.06 -16.10 1.35
N TRP A 42 -3.81 -16.79 2.21
CA TRP A 42 -4.96 -16.25 2.94
C TRP A 42 -4.55 -15.06 3.81
N GLU A 43 -5.30 -13.96 3.75
CA GLU A 43 -5.05 -12.75 4.56
C GLU A 43 -3.57 -12.31 4.49
N ALA A 44 -2.96 -12.42 3.31
CA ALA A 44 -1.60 -11.92 3.07
C ALA A 44 -1.54 -10.39 3.27
N GLY A 45 -2.63 -9.72 2.89
CA GLY A 45 -2.74 -8.28 2.89
C GLY A 45 -2.10 -7.64 1.65
N GLN A 46 -2.61 -6.46 1.28
CA GLN A 46 -2.13 -5.70 0.13
C GLN A 46 -2.20 -4.21 0.42
N VAL A 47 -1.21 -3.45 -0.07
CA VAL A 47 -1.23 -1.98 -0.12
C VAL A 47 -1.29 -1.54 -1.58
N TYR A 48 -2.13 -0.54 -1.83
CA TYR A 48 -2.28 0.11 -3.13
C TYR A 48 -1.66 1.51 -3.06
N LEU A 49 -0.76 1.82 -3.97
CA LEU A 49 -0.16 3.14 -4.14
C LEU A 49 -0.75 3.80 -5.38
N TYR A 50 -1.44 4.92 -5.18
CA TYR A 50 -1.99 5.77 -6.22
C TYR A 50 -1.15 7.03 -6.32
N LEU A 51 -0.38 7.16 -7.41
CA LEU A 51 0.39 8.37 -7.68
C LEU A 51 -0.52 9.50 -8.17
N GLN A 52 -0.33 10.70 -7.62
CA GLN A 52 -1.11 11.87 -8.00
C GLN A 52 -0.51 12.55 -9.24
N ASN A 53 -1.31 12.66 -10.29
CA ASN A 53 -0.94 13.37 -11.51
C ASN A 53 -1.02 14.88 -11.32
N ALA A 54 -0.40 15.63 -12.24
CA ALA A 54 -0.40 17.10 -12.21
C ALA A 54 -1.80 17.75 -12.31
N ASP A 55 -2.80 17.02 -12.82
CA ASP A 55 -4.20 17.46 -12.89
C ASP A 55 -5.03 17.06 -11.65
N HIS A 56 -4.37 16.59 -10.58
CA HIS A 56 -4.97 16.07 -9.35
C HIS A 56 -5.79 14.78 -9.52
N SER A 57 -5.70 14.12 -10.67
CA SER A 57 -6.19 12.75 -10.84
C SER A 57 -5.20 11.74 -10.25
N PHE A 58 -5.68 10.51 -10.03
CA PHE A 58 -4.83 9.39 -9.65
C PHE A 58 -4.70 8.42 -10.82
N GLY A 59 -3.48 7.92 -11.05
CA GLY A 59 -3.22 6.85 -12.03
C GLY A 59 -3.71 5.47 -11.56
N GLU A 60 -3.46 4.45 -12.39
CA GLU A 60 -3.64 3.06 -11.98
C GLU A 60 -2.76 2.72 -10.78
N PRO A 61 -3.27 1.98 -9.78
CA PRO A 61 -2.52 1.71 -8.57
C PRO A 61 -1.38 0.72 -8.81
N GLN A 62 -0.24 1.01 -8.20
CA GLN A 62 0.77 -0.01 -7.96
C GLN A 62 0.38 -0.84 -6.73
N THR A 63 0.63 -2.14 -6.75
CA THR A 63 0.26 -3.04 -5.65
C THR A 63 1.48 -3.66 -4.98
N LEU A 64 1.43 -3.70 -3.65
CA LEU A 64 2.41 -4.34 -2.78
C LEU A 64 1.68 -5.42 -1.98
N THR A 65 1.97 -6.69 -2.27
CA THR A 65 1.31 -7.84 -1.62
C THR A 65 2.20 -8.42 -0.52
N GLY A 66 1.62 -8.72 0.64
CA GLY A 66 2.32 -9.37 1.74
C GLY A 66 2.85 -10.75 1.36
N GLY A 67 4.05 -11.10 1.86
CA GLY A 67 4.69 -12.37 1.54
C GLY A 67 4.25 -13.56 2.42
N GLN A 68 3.54 -13.30 3.52
CA GLN A 68 3.21 -14.32 4.54
C GLN A 68 1.71 -14.48 4.73
N ILE A 69 1.27 -15.72 4.97
CA ILE A 69 -0.13 -16.07 5.24
C ILE A 69 -0.57 -15.47 6.58
N ARG A 70 -1.74 -14.83 6.63
CA ARG A 70 -2.34 -14.19 7.82
C ARG A 70 -1.53 -13.07 8.46
N ALA A 71 -0.48 -12.58 7.78
CA ALA A 71 0.33 -11.48 8.27
C ALA A 71 -0.36 -10.12 8.12
N ARG A 72 -1.44 -10.05 7.32
CA ARG A 72 -2.28 -8.85 7.22
C ARG A 72 -1.49 -7.60 6.86
N PHE A 73 -0.59 -7.73 5.88
CA PHE A 73 0.20 -6.61 5.38
C PHE A 73 -0.69 -5.43 4.96
N GLY A 74 -0.31 -4.22 5.35
CA GLY A 74 -1.15 -3.04 5.15
C GLY A 74 -2.19 -2.84 6.25
N PHE A 75 -1.98 -3.41 7.44
CA PHE A 75 -2.81 -3.14 8.62
C PHE A 75 -2.59 -1.72 9.15
N SER A 76 -1.35 -1.24 9.10
CA SER A 76 -0.99 0.14 9.43
C SER A 76 0.06 0.63 8.44
N ILE A 77 -0.07 1.90 8.03
CA ILE A 77 0.84 2.58 7.10
C ILE A 77 1.22 3.90 7.73
N ALA A 78 2.51 4.23 7.72
CA ALA A 78 3.02 5.50 8.22
C ALA A 78 4.09 6.07 7.28
N SER A 79 4.07 7.38 7.04
CA SER A 79 5.23 8.06 6.46
C SER A 79 6.33 8.15 7.52
N ILE A 80 7.57 7.88 7.11
CA ILE A 80 8.75 7.98 7.97
C ILE A 80 9.73 9.09 7.50
N GLY A 81 9.30 9.90 6.52
CA GLY A 81 10.13 10.93 5.88
C GLY A 81 11.21 10.35 4.99
N ASP A 82 12.11 11.20 4.49
CA ASP A 82 13.32 10.76 3.78
C ASP A 82 14.34 10.20 4.78
N SER A 83 14.23 8.89 5.05
CA SER A 83 14.97 8.22 6.11
C SER A 83 16.40 7.87 5.71
N ASN A 84 16.64 7.70 4.40
CA ASN A 84 17.93 7.35 3.82
C ASN A 84 18.67 8.55 3.19
N GLN A 85 18.05 9.73 3.15
CA GLN A 85 18.58 10.99 2.60
C GLN A 85 18.82 10.95 1.08
N ASP A 86 18.00 10.23 0.33
CA ASP A 86 18.08 10.17 -1.13
C ASP A 86 17.18 11.19 -1.84
N GLY A 87 16.37 11.92 -1.07
CA GLY A 87 15.45 12.94 -1.56
C GLY A 87 14.03 12.43 -1.82
N TYR A 88 13.69 11.18 -1.49
CA TYR A 88 12.33 10.65 -1.61
C TYR A 88 11.74 10.37 -0.22
N HIS A 89 10.43 10.60 -0.03
CA HIS A 89 9.80 10.24 1.24
C HIS A 89 9.57 8.73 1.33
N ASP A 90 10.03 8.14 2.42
CA ASP A 90 9.85 6.73 2.72
C ASP A 90 8.56 6.47 3.52
N ILE A 91 8.12 5.21 3.44
CA ILE A 91 6.97 4.67 4.16
C ILE A 91 7.33 3.41 4.95
N ALA A 92 6.62 3.19 6.05
CA ALA A 92 6.63 1.94 6.79
C ALA A 92 5.24 1.28 6.73
N VAL A 93 5.21 -0.02 6.46
CA VAL A 93 3.97 -0.83 6.43
C VAL A 93 4.09 -1.98 7.42
N ALA A 94 3.11 -2.12 8.30
CA ALA A 94 3.06 -3.19 9.29
C ALA A 94 2.31 -4.42 8.77
N ALA A 95 2.73 -5.58 9.27
CA ALA A 95 2.09 -6.89 9.10
C ALA A 95 2.08 -7.61 10.47
N PRO A 96 1.11 -7.30 11.35
CA PRO A 96 1.10 -7.73 12.76
C PRO A 96 0.86 -9.23 12.99
#